data_AF-A0A6A6VGC4-F1
#
_entry.id   AF-A0A6A6VGC4-F1
#
_cell.length_a   1.000
_cell.length_b   1.000
_cell.length_c   1.000
_cell.angle_alpha   90.00
_cell.angle_beta   90.00
_cell.angle_gamma   90.00
#
_symmetry.space_group_name_H-M   'P 1'
#
loop_
_entity.id
_entity.type
_entity.pdbx_description
1 polymer ?
#
loop_
_entity_poly.entity_id
_entity_poly.type
_entity_poly.pdbx_seq_one_letter_code
_entity_poly.pdbx_strand_id
1 'polypeptide(L)'
;MSRIKDRVRRHFGDNLAPDDAYLSYYDVRLTKLDVDSIKNDWLTDNAIAFWQEYLEREHLSNHPRAKIILLRPTMAFMLRTSPDLSIVADALPDLRSATHIFLPINDNSDVTQASGGSHWSLLLVSLIDGVAFSYDSLHSSNYESARDTAEKLEQLVGRKLKFLALNEAPQQENGSDCGVFVCLNMKHLLLKRLLKYDANEKVAMSVDDRDIRASEGRKEMLRIVEERRREGERRRS
;
A
#
# COMPACT_ATOMS: atom_id res chain seq x y z
N MET A 1 9.09 11.32 41.67
CA MET A 1 9.00 12.25 40.52
C MET A 1 9.06 11.55 39.15
N SER A 2 8.56 10.32 38.99
CA SER A 2 8.70 9.54 37.73
C SER A 2 7.38 9.34 36.96
N ARG A 3 6.22 9.26 37.62
CA ARG A 3 4.93 8.98 36.93
C ARG A 3 4.30 10.15 36.19
N ILE A 4 4.72 11.40 36.45
CA ILE A 4 4.14 12.60 35.82
C ILE A 4 4.76 12.85 34.43
N LYS A 5 6.05 12.56 34.24
CA LYS A 5 6.73 12.71 32.94
C LYS A 5 6.19 11.75 31.87
N ASP A 6 5.78 10.54 32.26
CA ASP A 6 5.20 9.56 31.32
C ASP A 6 3.76 9.91 30.91
N ARG A 7 3.03 10.64 31.75
CA ARG A 7 1.64 11.05 31.45
C ARG A 7 1.58 12.25 30.51
N VAL A 8 2.58 13.15 30.59
CA VAL A 8 2.73 14.30 29.68
C VAL A 8 3.20 13.85 28.28
N ARG A 9 3.99 12.78 28.17
CA ARG A 9 4.43 12.24 26.86
C ARG A 9 3.31 11.65 26.00
N ARG A 10 2.15 11.29 26.58
CA ARG A 10 1.03 10.70 25.83
C ARG A 10 0.14 11.72 25.09
N HIS A 11 0.27 13.01 25.37
CA HIS A 11 -0.61 14.05 24.82
C HIS A 11 0.07 14.97 23.77
N PHE A 12 1.33 14.72 23.40
CA PHE A 12 2.02 15.54 22.40
C PHE A 12 1.43 15.42 20.98
N GLY A 13 0.55 14.44 20.73
CA GLY A 13 -0.14 14.27 19.45
C GLY A 13 -1.49 14.97 19.33
N ASP A 14 -2.08 15.45 20.42
CA ASP A 14 -3.45 16.01 20.43
C ASP A 14 -3.51 17.50 20.07
N ASN A 15 -2.36 18.21 20.10
CA ASN A 15 -2.26 19.63 19.76
C ASN A 15 -1.67 19.89 18.36
N LEU A 16 -1.47 18.85 17.55
CA LEU A 16 -0.94 18.99 16.19
C LEU A 16 -2.07 19.40 15.23
N ALA A 17 -1.82 20.39 14.38
CA ALA A 17 -2.68 20.69 13.24
C ALA A 17 -2.62 19.56 12.21
N PRO A 18 -3.65 19.37 11.35
CA PRO A 18 -3.70 18.28 10.38
C PRO A 18 -2.44 18.14 9.50
N ASP A 19 -1.84 19.25 9.08
CA ASP A 19 -0.67 19.26 8.19
C ASP A 19 0.67 19.15 8.93
N ASP A 20 0.66 19.17 10.27
CA ASP A 20 1.89 19.06 11.04
C ASP A 20 2.53 17.69 10.86
N ALA A 21 3.85 17.68 10.68
CA ALA A 21 4.62 16.45 10.56
C ALA A 21 4.52 15.61 11.85
N TYR A 22 4.05 14.37 11.73
CA TYR A 22 3.90 13.43 12.84
C TYR A 22 5.07 12.43 12.91
N LEU A 23 5.49 11.90 11.76
CA LEU A 23 6.58 10.94 11.62
C LEU A 23 7.31 11.16 10.29
N SER A 24 8.64 11.18 10.29
CA SER A 24 9.45 11.00 9.08
C SER A 24 10.13 9.64 9.15
N TYR A 25 9.78 8.75 8.22
CA TYR A 25 10.28 7.38 8.13
C TYR A 25 10.83 7.15 6.72
N TYR A 26 12.16 7.22 6.60
CA TYR A 26 12.86 7.21 5.32
C TYR A 26 12.25 8.21 4.33
N ASP A 27 11.77 7.74 3.18
CA ASP A 27 11.27 8.58 2.09
C ASP A 27 9.79 8.99 2.29
N VAL A 28 9.15 8.55 3.38
CA VAL A 28 7.76 8.88 3.70
C VAL A 28 7.68 9.74 4.95
N ARG A 29 6.95 10.86 4.86
CA ARG A 29 6.64 11.71 6.01
C ARG A 29 5.13 11.72 6.24
N LEU A 30 4.67 11.11 7.32
CA LEU A 30 3.28 11.20 7.77
C LEU A 30 3.01 12.55 8.45
N THR A 31 1.89 13.17 8.09
CA THR A 31 1.28 14.26 8.84
C THR A 31 0.35 13.73 9.93
N LYS A 32 -0.17 14.63 10.76
CA LYS A 32 -1.21 14.31 11.73
C LYS A 32 -2.49 13.79 11.06
N LEU A 33 -2.90 14.39 9.93
CA LEU A 33 -4.04 13.96 9.14
C LEU A 33 -3.88 12.50 8.66
N ASP A 34 -2.69 12.14 8.18
CA ASP A 34 -2.43 10.77 7.73
C ASP A 34 -2.57 9.76 8.89
N VAL A 35 -2.08 10.10 10.07
CA VAL A 35 -2.19 9.23 11.25
C VAL A 35 -3.62 9.14 11.76
N ASP A 36 -4.38 10.24 11.71
CA ASP A 36 -5.79 10.22 12.06
C ASP A 36 -6.61 9.39 11.06
N SER A 37 -6.24 9.39 9.77
CA SER A 37 -6.86 8.54 8.77
C SER A 37 -6.77 7.04 9.13
N ILE A 38 -5.65 6.61 9.71
CA ILE A 38 -5.44 5.21 10.14
C ILE A 38 -6.38 4.85 11.30
N LYS A 39 -6.75 5.80 12.17
CA LYS A 39 -7.58 5.51 13.35
C LYS A 39 -8.98 5.05 12.99
N ASN A 40 -9.65 5.76 12.10
CA ASN A 40 -11.07 5.55 11.85
C ASN A 40 -11.60 6.19 10.55
N ASP A 41 -10.72 6.54 9.61
CA ASP A 41 -11.13 7.14 8.34
C ASP A 41 -10.53 6.39 7.13
N TRP A 42 -10.80 6.90 5.94
CA TRP A 42 -10.22 6.46 4.70
C TRP A 42 -8.72 6.70 4.71
N LEU A 43 -7.93 5.66 4.45
CA LEU A 43 -6.48 5.84 4.39
C LEU A 43 -6.11 6.80 3.27
N THR A 44 -5.20 7.73 3.58
CA THR A 44 -4.56 8.59 2.60
C THR A 44 -3.52 7.82 1.78
N ASP A 45 -3.14 8.37 0.63
CA ASP A 45 -2.00 7.90 -0.17
C ASP A 45 -0.76 7.72 0.69
N ASN A 46 -0.51 8.67 1.59
CA ASN A 46 0.68 8.72 2.39
C ASN A 46 0.66 7.68 3.53
N ALA A 47 -0.52 7.36 4.07
CA ALA A 47 -0.69 6.27 5.02
C ALA A 47 -0.41 4.90 4.36
N ILE A 48 -0.87 4.69 3.12
CA ILE A 48 -0.56 3.47 2.34
C ILE A 48 0.93 3.45 1.95
N ALA A 49 1.50 4.57 1.52
CA ALA A 49 2.92 4.70 1.19
C ALA A 49 3.81 4.38 2.39
N PHE A 50 3.45 4.85 3.59
CA PHE A 50 4.17 4.50 4.83
C PHE A 50 4.14 3.01 5.08
N TRP A 51 2.99 2.36 4.89
CA TRP A 51 2.88 0.91 5.05
C TRP A 51 3.79 0.16 4.07
N GLN A 52 3.84 0.60 2.81
CA GLN A 52 4.74 0.04 1.81
C GLN A 52 6.21 0.25 2.18
N GLU A 53 6.61 1.47 2.58
CA GLU A 53 7.96 1.78 3.04
C GLU A 53 8.35 0.91 4.24
N TYR A 54 7.44 0.71 5.19
CA TYR A 54 7.65 -0.19 6.32
C TYR A 54 7.90 -1.63 5.86
N LEU A 55 7.04 -2.18 4.99
CA LEU A 55 7.20 -3.54 4.47
C LEU A 55 8.52 -3.71 3.70
N GLU A 56 8.93 -2.70 2.94
CA GLU A 56 10.20 -2.70 2.22
C GLU A 56 11.40 -2.75 3.17
N ARG A 57 11.44 -1.83 4.14
CA ARG A 57 12.57 -1.65 5.04
C ARG A 57 12.71 -2.78 6.05
N GLU A 58 11.60 -3.32 6.54
CA GLU A 58 11.60 -4.33 7.61
C GLU A 58 11.51 -5.77 7.10
N HIS A 59 11.06 -5.98 5.86
CA HIS A 59 10.88 -7.33 5.32
C HIS A 59 11.60 -7.58 4.00
N LEU A 60 11.39 -6.75 2.97
CA LEU A 60 12.05 -6.97 1.67
C LEU A 60 13.57 -6.79 1.72
N SER A 61 14.07 -5.87 2.55
CA SER A 61 15.50 -5.65 2.76
C SER A 61 16.25 -6.92 3.21
N ASN A 62 15.56 -7.81 3.93
CA ASN A 62 16.09 -9.10 4.38
C ASN A 62 16.08 -10.18 3.28
N HIS A 63 15.53 -9.86 2.10
CA HIS A 63 15.38 -10.77 0.96
C HIS A 63 15.95 -10.13 -0.32
N PRO A 64 17.26 -9.86 -0.43
CA PRO A 64 17.85 -9.12 -1.55
C PRO A 64 17.73 -9.81 -2.92
N ARG A 65 17.41 -11.12 -2.93
CA ARG A 65 17.09 -11.88 -4.14
C ARG A 65 15.66 -11.68 -4.62
N ALA A 66 14.75 -11.25 -3.74
CA ALA A 66 13.38 -10.95 -4.11
C ALA A 66 13.35 -9.73 -5.02
N LYS A 67 12.83 -9.90 -6.24
CA LYS A 67 12.65 -8.81 -7.19
C LYS A 67 11.21 -8.33 -7.16
N ILE A 68 10.80 -7.78 -6.03
CA ILE A 68 9.43 -7.33 -5.77
C ILE A 68 9.46 -5.82 -5.62
N ILE A 69 8.57 -5.12 -6.31
CA ILE A 69 8.44 -3.66 -6.25
C ILE A 69 7.08 -3.32 -5.64
N LEU A 70 7.04 -2.40 -4.68
CA LEU A 70 5.79 -1.80 -4.20
C LEU A 70 5.69 -0.38 -4.76
N LEU A 71 4.92 -0.19 -5.84
CA LEU A 71 4.72 1.14 -6.41
C LEU A 71 3.85 1.98 -5.47
N ARG A 72 4.29 3.21 -5.19
CA ARG A 72 3.55 4.13 -4.32
C ARG A 72 2.20 4.51 -4.94
N PRO A 73 1.18 4.89 -4.14
CA PRO A 73 -0.14 5.22 -4.68
C PRO A 73 -0.10 6.31 -5.74
N THR A 74 0.73 7.34 -5.55
CA THR A 74 0.93 8.44 -6.51
C THR A 74 1.53 7.95 -7.83
N MET A 75 2.46 7.00 -7.79
CA MET A 75 3.05 6.37 -8.98
C MET A 75 2.02 5.51 -9.73
N ALA A 76 1.19 4.74 -9.02
CA ALA A 76 0.12 3.95 -9.61
C ALA A 76 -0.97 4.83 -10.24
N PHE A 77 -1.34 5.92 -9.58
CA PHE A 77 -2.25 6.93 -10.09
C PHE A 77 -1.71 7.59 -11.37
N MET A 78 -0.46 8.03 -11.35
CA MET A 78 0.22 8.60 -12.52
C MET A 78 0.27 7.61 -13.68
N LEU A 79 0.65 6.35 -13.42
CA LEU A 79 0.61 5.29 -14.44
C LEU A 79 -0.78 5.19 -15.06
N ARG A 80 -1.85 5.12 -14.25
CA ARG A 80 -3.22 4.97 -14.76
C ARG A 80 -3.70 6.20 -15.54
N THR A 81 -3.34 7.42 -15.13
CA THR A 81 -3.94 8.65 -15.65
C THR A 81 -3.13 9.32 -16.76
N SER A 82 -1.81 9.13 -16.80
CA SER A 82 -0.95 9.78 -17.80
C SER A 82 -1.22 9.28 -19.22
N PRO A 83 -1.44 10.17 -20.20
CA PRO A 83 -1.64 9.79 -21.59
C PRO A 83 -0.33 9.37 -22.27
N ASP A 84 0.82 9.81 -21.76
CA ASP A 84 2.14 9.52 -22.28
C ASP A 84 2.92 8.62 -21.31
N LEU A 85 3.11 7.36 -21.70
CA LEU A 85 3.83 6.37 -20.89
C LEU A 85 5.34 6.60 -20.84
N SER A 86 5.91 7.40 -21.76
CA SER A 86 7.35 7.70 -21.73
C SER A 86 7.72 8.56 -20.51
N ILE A 87 6.89 9.56 -20.20
CA ILE A 87 7.04 10.40 -19.00
C ILE A 87 6.88 9.57 -17.73
N VAL A 88 5.91 8.64 -17.73
CA VAL A 88 5.69 7.74 -16.60
C VAL A 88 6.91 6.84 -16.39
N ALA A 89 7.50 6.31 -17.46
CA ALA A 89 8.67 5.43 -17.39
C ALA A 89 9.84 6.08 -16.62
N ASP A 90 10.08 7.37 -16.85
CA ASP A 90 11.15 8.13 -16.20
C ASP A 90 10.89 8.39 -14.71
N ALA A 91 9.62 8.41 -14.31
CA ALA A 91 9.22 8.68 -12.92
C ALA A 91 8.97 7.41 -12.09
N LEU A 92 8.99 6.23 -12.72
CA LEU A 92 8.87 4.93 -12.04
C LEU A 92 10.25 4.32 -11.76
N PRO A 93 10.37 3.47 -10.72
CA PRO A 93 11.57 2.66 -10.53
C PRO A 93 11.77 1.69 -11.71
N ASP A 94 13.00 1.20 -11.88
CA ASP A 94 13.32 0.24 -12.94
C ASP A 94 12.57 -1.09 -12.76
N LEU A 95 11.57 -1.32 -13.61
CA LEU A 95 10.72 -2.51 -13.58
C LEU A 95 11.33 -3.71 -14.31
N ARG A 96 12.42 -3.54 -15.08
CA ARG A 96 12.95 -4.57 -15.99
C ARG A 96 13.35 -5.87 -15.29
N SER A 97 13.81 -5.75 -14.05
CA SER A 97 14.23 -6.91 -13.24
C SER A 97 13.15 -7.43 -12.30
N ALA A 98 11.99 -6.79 -12.24
CA ALA A 98 10.92 -7.15 -11.32
C ALA A 98 10.29 -8.50 -11.71
N THR A 99 9.98 -9.29 -10.70
CA THR A 99 9.15 -10.50 -10.81
C THR A 99 7.70 -10.17 -10.45
N HIS A 100 7.51 -9.34 -9.42
CA HIS A 100 6.19 -8.96 -8.92
C HIS A 100 6.13 -7.45 -8.65
N ILE A 101 4.97 -6.87 -8.92
CA ILE A 101 4.71 -5.44 -8.69
C ILE A 101 3.38 -5.31 -7.94
N PHE A 102 3.41 -4.65 -6.78
CA PHE A 102 2.20 -4.27 -6.04
C PHE A 102 1.85 -2.82 -6.35
N LEU A 103 0.59 -2.55 -6.68
CA LEU A 103 0.06 -1.22 -6.96
C LEU A 103 -1.25 -1.01 -6.17
N PRO A 104 -1.29 -0.05 -5.24
CA PRO A 104 -2.55 0.47 -4.70
C PRO A 104 -3.31 1.20 -5.82
N ILE A 105 -4.56 0.83 -6.05
CA ILE A 105 -5.40 1.42 -7.10
C ILE A 105 -6.48 2.26 -6.44
N ASN A 106 -6.61 3.50 -6.91
CA ASN A 106 -7.69 4.42 -6.58
C ASN A 106 -8.49 4.75 -7.84
N ASP A 107 -9.81 4.89 -7.71
CA ASP A 107 -10.76 5.21 -8.79
C ASP A 107 -10.84 6.69 -9.18
N ASN A 108 -10.10 7.59 -8.52
CA ASN A 108 -10.10 9.02 -8.83
C ASN A 108 -9.87 9.29 -10.34
N SER A 109 -10.83 9.81 -11.07
CA SER A 109 -10.65 10.14 -12.49
C SER A 109 -10.16 11.58 -12.71
N ASP A 110 -10.15 12.41 -11.67
CA ASP A 110 -9.77 13.82 -11.76
C ASP A 110 -8.33 14.04 -11.25
N VAL A 111 -7.43 14.30 -12.20
CA VAL A 111 -6.01 14.61 -11.94
C VAL A 111 -5.79 15.96 -11.25
N THR A 112 -6.80 16.82 -11.21
CA THR A 112 -6.74 18.14 -10.55
C THR A 112 -7.24 18.10 -9.11
N GLN A 113 -7.97 17.05 -8.73
CA GLN A 113 -8.50 16.88 -7.39
C GLN A 113 -7.53 16.11 -6.50
N ALA A 114 -6.87 16.84 -5.59
CA ALA A 114 -6.12 16.22 -4.51
C ALA A 114 -7.07 15.40 -3.61
N SER A 115 -6.61 14.22 -3.19
CA SER A 115 -7.41 13.30 -2.35
C SER A 115 -8.77 12.93 -2.94
N GLY A 116 -8.91 12.95 -4.27
CA GLY A 116 -10.10 12.48 -4.96
C GLY A 116 -10.24 10.95 -4.94
N GLY A 117 -11.31 10.46 -5.55
CA GLY A 117 -11.65 9.04 -5.57
C GLY A 117 -12.50 8.60 -4.38
N SER A 118 -13.13 7.44 -4.54
CA SER A 118 -14.10 6.85 -3.63
C SER A 118 -13.79 5.39 -3.27
N HIS A 119 -12.70 4.81 -3.75
CA HIS A 119 -12.37 3.44 -3.36
C HIS A 119 -10.92 3.05 -3.60
N TRP A 120 -10.39 2.22 -2.69
CA TRP A 120 -9.08 1.60 -2.81
C TRP A 120 -9.19 0.10 -3.12
N SER A 121 -8.38 -0.38 -4.05
CA SER A 121 -8.16 -1.81 -4.28
C SER A 121 -6.67 -2.10 -4.48
N LEU A 122 -6.29 -3.38 -4.51
CA LEU A 122 -4.90 -3.78 -4.71
C LEU A 122 -4.75 -4.52 -6.03
N LEU A 123 -3.80 -4.09 -6.86
CA LEU A 123 -3.34 -4.84 -8.02
C LEU A 123 -1.98 -5.46 -7.72
N LEU A 124 -1.87 -6.78 -7.87
CA LEU A 124 -0.60 -7.51 -7.84
C LEU A 124 -0.33 -8.07 -9.23
N VAL A 125 0.78 -7.69 -9.84
CA VAL A 125 1.20 -8.18 -11.15
C VAL A 125 2.36 -9.14 -10.99
N SER A 126 2.19 -10.38 -11.44
CA SER A 126 3.27 -11.34 -11.65
C SER A 126 3.77 -11.21 -13.09
N LEU A 127 4.96 -10.64 -13.27
CA LEU A 127 5.61 -10.50 -14.58
C LEU A 127 6.19 -11.83 -15.09
N ILE A 128 6.45 -12.77 -14.19
CA ILE A 128 6.94 -14.11 -14.52
C ILE A 128 5.80 -15.01 -15.03
N ASP A 129 4.60 -14.87 -14.49
CA ASP A 129 3.42 -15.63 -14.93
C ASP A 129 2.60 -14.90 -16.00
N GLY A 130 2.83 -13.60 -16.19
CA GLY A 130 2.06 -12.77 -17.10
C GLY A 130 0.62 -12.56 -16.65
N VAL A 131 0.40 -12.35 -15.35
CA VAL A 131 -0.94 -12.23 -14.74
C VAL A 131 -1.02 -11.02 -13.83
N ALA A 132 -2.12 -10.27 -13.95
CA ALA A 132 -2.46 -9.15 -13.09
C ALA A 132 -3.69 -9.52 -12.24
N PHE A 133 -3.50 -9.66 -10.93
CA PHE A 133 -4.51 -10.04 -9.95
C PHE A 133 -5.07 -8.79 -9.27
N SER A 134 -6.37 -8.54 -9.42
CA SER A 134 -7.08 -7.46 -8.72
C SER A 134 -7.79 -8.01 -7.48
N TYR A 135 -7.49 -7.42 -6.32
CA TYR A 135 -8.11 -7.72 -5.03
C TYR A 135 -8.93 -6.51 -4.59
N ASP A 136 -10.24 -6.71 -4.49
CA ASP A 136 -11.18 -5.64 -4.21
C ASP A 136 -12.13 -6.06 -3.07
N SER A 137 -12.13 -5.27 -1.99
CA SER A 137 -12.97 -5.49 -0.82
C SER A 137 -14.40 -4.98 -1.00
N LEU A 138 -14.75 -4.42 -2.16
CA LEU A 138 -16.08 -3.91 -2.49
C LEU A 138 -16.53 -4.44 -3.87
N HIS A 139 -16.66 -5.76 -4.01
CA HIS A 139 -17.32 -6.43 -5.12
C HIS A 139 -16.85 -5.97 -6.53
N SER A 140 -15.53 -5.84 -6.72
CA SER A 140 -14.93 -5.37 -7.97
C SER A 140 -15.34 -3.94 -8.38
N SER A 141 -15.66 -3.07 -7.43
CA SER A 141 -15.96 -1.65 -7.66
C SER A 141 -14.84 -0.92 -8.42
N ASN A 142 -13.56 -1.30 -8.21
CA ASN A 142 -12.40 -0.76 -8.90
C ASN A 142 -11.98 -1.54 -10.15
N TYR A 143 -12.85 -2.39 -10.72
CA TYR A 143 -12.50 -3.25 -11.86
C TYR A 143 -11.87 -2.48 -13.02
N GLU A 144 -12.52 -1.43 -13.51
CA GLU A 144 -12.06 -0.64 -14.66
C GLU A 144 -10.72 0.05 -14.34
N SER A 145 -10.61 0.71 -13.18
CA SER A 145 -9.38 1.36 -12.74
C SER A 145 -8.20 0.38 -12.64
N ALA A 146 -8.45 -0.83 -12.13
CA ALA A 146 -7.43 -1.87 -12.03
C ALA A 146 -7.05 -2.45 -13.40
N ARG A 147 -8.04 -2.66 -14.29
CA ARG A 147 -7.81 -3.15 -15.66
C ARG A 147 -7.00 -2.15 -16.47
N ASP A 148 -7.39 -0.88 -16.47
CA ASP A 148 -6.69 0.19 -17.20
C ASP A 148 -5.24 0.34 -16.72
N THR A 149 -5.03 0.24 -15.40
CA THR A 149 -3.67 0.27 -14.84
C THR A 149 -2.85 -0.94 -15.30
N ALA A 150 -3.44 -2.14 -15.32
CA ALA A 150 -2.78 -3.35 -15.80
C ALA A 150 -2.42 -3.25 -17.29
N GLU A 151 -3.31 -2.71 -18.13
CA GLU A 151 -3.08 -2.50 -19.57
C GLU A 151 -1.93 -1.49 -19.82
N LYS A 152 -1.88 -0.40 -19.06
CA LYS A 152 -0.78 0.56 -19.14
C LYS A 152 0.54 -0.02 -18.65
N LEU A 153 0.50 -0.82 -17.59
CA LEU A 153 1.69 -1.53 -17.13
C LEU A 153 2.17 -2.55 -18.17
N GLU A 154 1.27 -3.32 -18.80
CA GLU A 154 1.55 -4.26 -19.89
C GLU A 154 2.32 -3.57 -21.03
N GLN A 155 1.85 -2.39 -21.46
CA GLN A 155 2.53 -1.58 -22.48
C GLN A 155 3.92 -1.15 -22.03
N LEU A 156 4.04 -0.65 -20.79
CA LEU A 156 5.30 -0.15 -20.25
C LEU A 156 6.36 -1.25 -20.11
N VAL A 157 5.98 -2.44 -19.65
CA VAL A 157 6.90 -3.57 -19.46
C VAL A 157 7.10 -4.41 -20.73
N GLY A 158 6.31 -4.15 -21.78
CA GLY A 158 6.36 -4.88 -23.05
C GLY A 158 5.99 -6.36 -22.92
N ARG A 159 5.09 -6.71 -22.00
CA ARG A 159 4.65 -8.09 -21.75
C ARG A 159 3.15 -8.15 -21.62
N LYS A 160 2.54 -9.12 -22.31
CA LYS A 160 1.11 -9.40 -22.18
C LYS A 160 0.75 -9.88 -20.78
N LEU A 161 -0.29 -9.30 -20.19
CA LEU A 161 -0.81 -9.61 -18.87
C LEU A 161 -2.26 -10.09 -19.00
N LYS A 162 -2.55 -11.26 -18.43
CA LYS A 162 -3.92 -11.69 -18.22
C LYS A 162 -4.47 -10.99 -16.97
N PHE A 163 -5.51 -10.18 -17.14
CA PHE A 163 -6.21 -9.57 -16.01
C PHE A 163 -7.17 -10.57 -15.34
N LEU A 164 -7.10 -10.69 -14.02
CA LEU A 164 -7.94 -11.54 -13.19
C LEU A 164 -8.46 -10.76 -11.98
N ALA A 165 -9.76 -10.46 -11.97
CA ALA A 165 -10.44 -9.97 -10.77
C ALA A 165 -10.77 -11.14 -9.83
N LEU A 166 -10.25 -11.09 -8.60
CA LEU A 166 -10.47 -12.12 -7.60
C LEU A 166 -11.72 -11.81 -6.79
N ASN A 167 -12.87 -12.25 -7.32
CA ASN A 167 -14.18 -11.99 -6.71
C ASN A 167 -14.36 -12.62 -5.32
N GLU A 168 -13.60 -13.67 -5.01
CA GLU A 168 -13.63 -14.36 -3.70
C GLU A 168 -12.72 -13.69 -2.65
N ALA A 169 -12.18 -12.50 -2.94
CA ALA A 169 -11.41 -11.75 -1.95
C ALA A 169 -12.29 -11.34 -0.75
N PRO A 170 -11.73 -11.27 0.47
CA PRO A 170 -12.48 -10.82 1.65
C PRO A 170 -13.12 -9.45 1.44
N GLN A 171 -14.42 -9.35 1.72
CA GLN A 171 -15.21 -8.14 1.54
C GLN A 171 -15.24 -7.29 2.81
N GLN A 172 -15.26 -5.97 2.65
CA GLN A 172 -15.43 -5.03 3.76
C GLN A 172 -16.91 -4.89 4.14
N GLU A 173 -17.17 -4.66 5.43
CA GLU A 173 -18.54 -4.46 5.94
C GLU A 173 -18.95 -2.99 6.03
N ASN A 174 -18.00 -2.05 5.93
CA ASN A 174 -18.22 -0.61 6.06
C ASN A 174 -17.72 0.17 4.85
N GLY A 175 -17.87 1.50 4.84
CA GLY A 175 -17.50 2.35 3.71
C GLY A 175 -16.08 2.90 3.70
N SER A 176 -15.20 2.59 4.65
CA SER A 176 -13.90 3.29 4.81
C SER A 176 -12.67 2.40 4.99
N ASP A 177 -12.85 1.09 5.14
CA ASP A 177 -11.75 0.16 5.40
C ASP A 177 -11.00 -0.32 4.14
N CYS A 178 -11.44 0.05 2.94
CA CYS A 178 -10.83 -0.39 1.67
C CYS A 178 -9.30 -0.24 1.63
N GLY A 179 -8.76 0.90 2.06
CA GLY A 179 -7.31 1.12 2.15
C GLY A 179 -6.60 0.20 3.15
N VAL A 180 -7.28 -0.17 4.25
CA VAL A 180 -6.76 -1.14 5.23
C VAL A 180 -6.72 -2.54 4.61
N PHE A 181 -7.74 -2.93 3.85
CA PHE A 181 -7.75 -4.20 3.12
C PHE A 181 -6.61 -4.26 2.11
N VAL A 182 -6.33 -3.18 1.37
CA VAL A 182 -5.15 -3.07 0.48
C VAL A 182 -3.86 -3.36 1.25
N CYS A 183 -3.65 -2.70 2.39
CA CYS A 183 -2.45 -2.86 3.21
C CYS A 183 -2.30 -4.28 3.77
N LEU A 184 -3.39 -4.88 4.27
CA LEU A 184 -3.39 -6.21 4.86
C LEU A 184 -3.22 -7.32 3.81
N ASN A 185 -3.81 -7.16 2.62
CA ASN A 185 -3.62 -8.08 1.50
C ASN A 185 -2.19 -8.01 0.98
N MET A 186 -1.65 -6.81 0.81
CA MET A 186 -0.26 -6.60 0.39
C MET A 186 0.72 -7.29 1.35
N LYS A 187 0.59 -7.05 2.66
CA LYS A 187 1.45 -7.70 3.66
C LYS A 187 1.33 -9.22 3.62
N HIS A 188 0.14 -9.76 3.44
CA HIS A 188 -0.06 -11.20 3.40
C HIS A 188 0.55 -11.84 2.17
N LEU A 189 0.21 -11.33 0.98
CA LEU A 189 0.74 -11.81 -0.28
C LEU A 189 2.26 -11.73 -0.25
N LEU A 190 2.82 -10.61 0.21
CA LEU A 190 4.26 -10.46 0.36
C LEU A 190 4.87 -11.49 1.32
N LEU A 191 4.45 -11.52 2.58
CA LEU A 191 5.17 -12.27 3.62
C LEU A 191 4.82 -13.77 3.66
N LYS A 192 3.60 -14.14 3.27
CA LYS A 192 3.09 -15.51 3.40
C LYS A 192 3.06 -16.26 2.07
N ARG A 193 3.05 -15.55 0.94
CA ARG A 193 3.01 -16.15 -0.41
C ARG A 193 4.31 -15.92 -1.16
N LEU A 194 4.81 -14.69 -1.27
CA LEU A 194 5.95 -14.42 -2.15
C LEU A 194 7.33 -14.62 -1.50
N LEU A 195 7.48 -14.28 -0.22
CA LEU A 195 8.77 -14.41 0.48
C LEU A 195 8.98 -15.74 1.21
N LYS A 196 7.92 -16.53 1.36
CA LYS A 196 7.98 -17.80 2.09
C LYS A 196 8.45 -18.98 1.22
N TYR A 197 8.17 -18.91 -0.08
CA TYR A 197 8.41 -20.00 -1.01
C TYR A 197 9.56 -19.65 -1.94
N ASP A 198 10.34 -20.65 -2.37
CA ASP A 198 11.35 -20.45 -3.40
C ASP A 198 10.68 -20.08 -4.73
N ALA A 199 11.38 -19.29 -5.56
CA ALA A 199 10.84 -18.73 -6.80
C ALA A 199 10.35 -19.76 -7.84
N ASN A 200 10.64 -21.05 -7.64
CA ASN A 200 10.23 -22.14 -8.52
C ASN A 200 8.97 -22.88 -8.06
N GLU A 201 8.42 -22.55 -6.89
CA GLU A 201 7.22 -23.19 -6.38
C GLU A 201 5.96 -22.46 -6.83
N LYS A 202 4.92 -23.23 -7.21
CA LYS A 202 3.62 -22.65 -7.54
C LYS A 202 2.95 -22.14 -6.27
N VAL A 203 2.72 -20.83 -6.20
CA VAL A 203 2.07 -20.20 -5.05
C VAL A 203 0.65 -19.77 -5.42
N ALA A 204 -0.34 -20.19 -4.62
CA ALA A 204 -1.70 -19.71 -4.77
C ALA A 204 -1.77 -18.21 -4.43
N MET A 205 -2.33 -17.43 -5.36
CA MET A 205 -2.55 -15.99 -5.19
C MET A 205 -3.95 -15.67 -4.63
N SER A 206 -4.75 -16.68 -4.28
CA SER A 206 -6.03 -16.47 -3.60
C SER A 206 -5.81 -15.97 -2.16
N VAL A 207 -6.78 -15.19 -1.68
CA VAL A 207 -6.86 -14.71 -0.29
C VAL A 207 -8.24 -15.02 0.33
N ASP A 208 -9.00 -15.93 -0.30
CA ASP A 208 -10.30 -16.43 0.17
C ASP A 208 -10.22 -17.12 1.54
N ASP A 209 -9.08 -17.70 1.88
CA ASP A 209 -8.80 -18.38 3.14
C ASP A 209 -8.66 -17.44 4.34
N ARG A 210 -8.94 -16.15 4.18
CA ARG A 210 -8.60 -15.11 5.17
C ARG A 210 -9.81 -14.46 5.81
N ASP A 211 -9.80 -14.50 7.14
CA ASP A 211 -10.56 -13.56 7.98
C ASP A 211 -9.75 -12.26 8.14
N ILE A 212 -10.15 -11.21 7.42
CA ILE A 212 -9.52 -9.87 7.51
C ILE A 212 -10.29 -9.02 8.51
N ARG A 213 -9.63 -8.70 9.63
CA ARG A 213 -10.15 -7.77 10.63
C ARG A 213 -9.48 -6.42 10.49
N ALA A 214 -10.14 -5.50 9.78
CA ALA A 214 -9.60 -4.16 9.54
C ALA A 214 -9.30 -3.39 10.84
N SER A 215 -10.11 -3.59 11.89
CA SER A 215 -9.86 -3.00 13.21
C SER A 215 -8.51 -3.43 13.83
N GLU A 216 -8.12 -4.69 13.67
CA GLU A 216 -6.80 -5.19 14.10
C GLU A 216 -5.70 -4.68 13.17
N GLY A 217 -5.97 -4.54 11.88
CA GLY A 217 -5.05 -3.89 10.93
C GLY A 217 -4.74 -2.44 11.31
N ARG A 218 -5.76 -1.64 11.60
CA ARG A 218 -5.61 -0.24 12.05
C ARG A 218 -4.80 -0.16 13.35
N LYS A 219 -5.09 -1.02 14.33
CA LYS A 219 -4.31 -1.11 15.58
C LYS A 219 -2.85 -1.44 15.32
N GLU A 220 -2.59 -2.39 14.41
CA GLU A 220 -1.23 -2.75 14.02
C GLU A 220 -0.49 -1.58 13.36
N MET A 221 -1.12 -0.92 12.39
CA MET A 221 -0.55 0.25 11.70
C MET A 221 -0.20 1.37 12.69
N LEU A 222 -1.12 1.73 13.59
CA LEU A 222 -0.88 2.74 14.62
C LEU A 222 0.25 2.36 15.56
N ARG A 223 0.29 1.09 16.00
CA ARG A 223 1.37 0.59 16.86
C ARG A 223 2.73 0.77 16.16
N ILE A 224 2.82 0.42 14.89
CA ILE A 224 4.06 0.55 14.09
C ILE A 224 4.46 2.04 13.95
N VAL A 225 3.51 2.92 13.61
CA VAL A 225 3.76 4.38 13.55
C VAL A 225 4.34 4.89 14.87
N GLU A 226 3.73 4.53 16.00
CA GLU A 226 4.18 4.96 17.32
C GLU A 226 5.55 4.39 17.71
N GLU A 227 5.82 3.12 17.37
CA GLU A 227 7.13 2.50 17.58
C GLU A 227 8.22 3.23 16.80
N ARG A 228 8.00 3.48 15.51
CA ARG A 228 8.98 4.17 14.64
C ARG A 228 9.17 5.63 15.04
N ARG A 229 8.11 6.33 15.46
CA ARG A 229 8.21 7.70 15.98
C ARG A 229 9.10 7.78 17.20
N ARG A 230 8.87 6.91 18.19
CA ARG A 230 9.67 6.87 19.43
C ARG A 230 11.13 6.50 19.15
N GLU A 231 11.37 5.61 18.20
CA GLU A 231 12.72 5.27 17.77
C GLU A 231 13.44 6.47 17.14
N GLY A 232 12.76 7.19 16.24
CA GLY A 232 13.29 8.41 15.62
C GLY A 232 13.59 9.51 16.63
N GLU A 233 12.73 9.71 17.63
CA GLU A 233 12.95 10.66 18.72
C GLU A 233 14.18 10.29 19.56
N ARG A 234 14.37 9.00 19.89
CA ARG A 234 15.54 8.53 20.65
C ARG A 234 16.86 8.67 19.89
N ARG A 235 16.85 8.52 18.56
CA ARG A 235 18.07 8.69 17.74
C ARG A 235 18.51 10.16 17.64
N ARG A 236 17.61 11.10 17.92
CA ARG A 236 17.87 12.56 17.85
C ARG A 236 18.22 13.19 19.21
N SER A 237 17.98 12.48 20.31
CA SER A 237 18.31 12.89 21.69
C SER A 237 19.70 12.41 22.10
#